data_AF-A0A3M1R5D4-F1
#
_entry.id   AF-A0A3M1R5D4-F1
#
_cell.length_a   1.000
_cell.length_b   1.000
_cell.length_c   1.000
_cell.angle_alpha   90.00
_cell.angle_beta   90.00
_cell.angle_gamma   90.00
#
_symmetry.space_group_name_H-M   'P 1'
#
loop_
_entity.id
_entity.type
_entity.pdbx_description
1 polymer ?
#
loop_
_entity_poly.entity_id
_entity_poly.type
_entity_poly.pdbx_seq_one_letter_code
_entity_poly.pdbx_strand_id
1 'polypeptide(L)'
;LVPLLPLLPNGFSLTTTLTVAGLLEGWRTEWLPVAYTPRHGRSRFRPVRDTLRLLLSLLRAVAYFAPLRLFLPAAAATGLAAAAFLAWDVAVERNLTDKTVLTVLTTLEILLLGFLADLVARAVRRGGHTGS
;
A
#
# COMPACT_ATOMS: atom_id res chain seq x y z
N LEU A 1 11.55 13.81 -11.72
CA LEU A 1 10.38 14.00 -12.63
C LEU A 1 10.17 12.84 -13.61
N VAL A 2 11.17 12.43 -14.40
CA VAL A 2 11.05 11.32 -15.39
C VAL A 2 10.58 9.96 -14.84
N PRO A 3 10.99 9.48 -13.63
CA PRO A 3 10.56 8.14 -13.16
C PRO A 3 9.10 8.07 -12.68
N LEU A 4 8.45 9.22 -12.41
CA LEU A 4 7.06 9.26 -11.93
C LEU A 4 6.06 9.32 -13.09
N LEU A 5 6.47 9.76 -14.28
CA LEU A 5 5.63 9.99 -15.45
C LEU A 5 4.75 8.79 -15.87
N PRO A 6 5.22 7.52 -15.81
CA PRO A 6 4.40 6.35 -16.16
C PRO A 6 3.35 5.98 -15.11
N LEU A 7 3.49 6.49 -13.88
CA LEU A 7 2.60 6.20 -12.75
C LEU A 7 1.49 7.24 -12.58
N LEU A 8 1.58 8.36 -13.31
CA LEU A 8 0.56 9.39 -13.24
C LEU A 8 -0.73 8.88 -13.90
N PRO A 9 -1.83 8.79 -13.14
CA PRO A 9 -3.12 8.44 -13.72
C PRO A 9 -3.56 9.55 -14.67
N ASN A 10 -4.04 9.16 -15.86
CA ASN A 10 -4.64 10.08 -16.84
C ASN A 10 -5.99 10.60 -16.30
N GLY A 11 -6.00 11.63 -15.45
CA GLY A 11 -7.25 12.24 -14.95
C GLY A 11 -7.17 13.10 -13.69
N PHE A 12 -8.31 13.25 -13.00
CA PHE A 12 -8.54 14.11 -11.81
C PHE A 12 -7.60 13.83 -10.62
N SER A 13 -6.99 12.65 -10.59
CA SER A 13 -6.10 12.19 -9.51
C SER A 13 -4.64 12.60 -9.70
N LEU A 14 -4.30 13.26 -10.82
CA LEU A 14 -2.94 13.66 -11.18
C LEU A 14 -2.30 14.51 -10.07
N THR A 15 -3.00 15.55 -9.63
CA THR A 15 -2.51 16.48 -8.60
C THR A 15 -2.31 15.79 -7.26
N THR A 16 -3.28 15.01 -6.77
CA THR A 16 -3.13 14.26 -5.51
C THR A 16 -1.96 13.26 -5.57
N THR A 17 -1.81 12.55 -6.70
CA THR A 17 -0.72 11.59 -6.90
C THR A 17 0.64 12.29 -6.93
N LEU A 18 0.72 13.44 -7.61
CA LEU A 18 1.93 14.27 -7.66
C LEU A 18 2.30 14.80 -6.27
N THR A 19 1.33 15.27 -5.48
CA THR A 19 1.56 15.76 -4.12
C THR A 19 2.11 14.66 -3.21
N VAL A 20 1.50 13.47 -3.24
CA VAL A 20 1.97 12.32 -2.44
C VAL A 20 3.35 11.86 -2.91
N ALA A 21 3.60 11.81 -4.22
CA ALA A 21 4.90 11.46 -4.76
C ALA A 21 5.99 12.45 -4.35
N GLY A 22 5.71 13.77 -4.42
CA GLY A 22 6.64 14.81 -3.98
C GLY A 22 6.93 14.75 -2.48
N LEU A 23 5.92 14.46 -1.65
CA LEU A 23 6.11 14.24 -0.21
C LEU A 23 6.98 13.01 0.08
N LEU A 24 6.79 11.92 -0.67
CA LEU A 24 7.60 10.70 -0.52
C LEU A 24 9.04 10.87 -1.02
N GLU A 25 9.27 11.69 -2.06
CA GLU A 25 10.61 12.06 -2.55
C GLU A 25 11.30 13.15 -1.69
N GLY A 26 10.64 13.69 -0.67
CA GLY A 26 11.21 14.70 0.23
C GLY A 26 11.27 16.11 -0.37
N TRP A 27 10.40 16.43 -1.33
CA TRP A 27 10.30 17.77 -1.89
C TRP A 27 9.81 18.76 -0.84
N ARG A 28 10.41 19.95 -0.84
CA ARG A 28 10.00 21.05 0.04
C ARG A 28 8.70 21.66 -0.49
N THR A 29 7.58 21.38 0.18
CA THR A 29 6.26 21.91 -0.15
C THR A 29 5.89 23.06 0.79
N GLU A 30 5.32 24.12 0.22
CA GLU A 30 4.81 25.28 0.96
C GLU A 30 3.30 25.36 0.76
N TRP A 31 2.57 25.59 1.85
CA TRP A 31 1.10 25.68 1.82
C TRP A 31 0.69 27.14 1.87
N LEU A 32 0.24 27.68 0.73
CA LEU A 32 -0.28 29.04 0.64
C LEU A 32 -1.81 29.06 0.84
N PRO A 33 -2.34 29.94 1.71
CA PRO A 33 -3.78 30.08 1.88
C PRO A 33 -4.40 30.70 0.62
N VAL A 34 -5.45 30.07 0.09
CA VAL A 34 -6.21 30.56 -1.07
C VAL A 34 -7.66 30.73 -0.67
N ALA A 35 -8.25 31.90 -0.96
CA ALA A 35 -9.67 32.15 -0.75
C ALA A 35 -10.49 31.34 -1.78
N TYR A 36 -11.25 30.36 -1.31
CA TYR A 36 -12.05 29.48 -2.16
C TYR A 36 -13.50 29.99 -2.25
N THR A 37 -13.98 30.27 -3.46
CA THR A 37 -15.36 30.70 -3.69
C THR A 37 -16.30 29.51 -3.87
N PRO A 38 -17.58 29.63 -3.47
CA PRO A 38 -18.56 28.56 -3.69
C PRO A 38 -18.71 28.27 -5.18
N ARG A 39 -18.54 26.99 -5.55
CA ARG A 39 -18.63 26.53 -6.93
C ARG A 39 -20.07 26.58 -7.43
N HIS A 40 -20.31 27.28 -8.53
CA HIS A 40 -21.55 27.14 -9.30
C HIS A 40 -21.48 25.90 -10.22
N GLY A 41 -22.32 24.89 -9.95
CA GLY A 41 -22.51 23.70 -10.79
C GLY A 41 -22.43 22.36 -10.05
N ARG A 42 -22.95 21.29 -10.65
CA ARG A 42 -22.87 19.93 -10.10
C ARG A 42 -21.48 19.34 -10.29
N SER A 43 -20.91 18.78 -9.23
CA SER A 43 -19.66 18.05 -9.32
C SER A 43 -19.83 16.84 -10.24
N ARG A 44 -18.93 16.68 -11.22
CA ARG A 44 -18.82 15.43 -12.00
C ARG A 44 -18.20 14.28 -11.19
N PHE A 45 -17.73 14.56 -9.98
CA PHE A 45 -17.12 13.58 -9.08
C PHE A 45 -18.17 12.55 -8.65
N ARG A 46 -17.90 11.29 -8.96
CA ARG A 46 -18.71 10.15 -8.54
C ARG A 46 -18.02 9.53 -7.31
N PRO A 47 -18.48 9.83 -6.08
CA PRO A 47 -17.72 9.60 -4.86
C PRO A 47 -17.33 8.14 -4.59
N VAL A 48 -18.05 7.16 -5.15
CA VAL A 48 -17.65 5.74 -5.00
C VAL A 48 -16.67 5.33 -6.11
N ARG A 49 -17.04 5.55 -7.37
CA ARG A 49 -16.25 5.07 -8.52
C ARG A 49 -14.90 5.78 -8.65
N ASP A 50 -14.88 7.10 -8.47
CA ASP A 50 -13.65 7.87 -8.66
C ASP A 50 -12.67 7.63 -7.52
N THR A 51 -13.17 7.48 -6.29
CA THR A 51 -12.36 7.14 -5.12
C THR A 51 -11.76 5.74 -5.23
N LEU A 52 -12.52 4.74 -5.70
CA LEU A 52 -11.99 3.39 -5.95
C LEU A 52 -10.88 3.39 -7.02
N ARG A 53 -11.05 4.15 -8.12
CA ARG A 53 -10.00 4.29 -9.14
C ARG A 53 -8.74 4.95 -8.57
N LEU A 54 -8.91 5.95 -7.72
CA LEU A 54 -7.82 6.63 -7.05
C LEU A 54 -7.09 5.69 -6.09
N LEU A 55 -7.84 4.93 -5.28
CA LEU A 55 -7.30 3.92 -4.36
C LEU A 55 -6.52 2.83 -5.10
N LEU A 56 -7.06 2.28 -6.19
CA LEU A 56 -6.37 1.28 -7.00
C LEU A 56 -5.07 1.83 -7.62
N SER A 57 -5.07 3.10 -8.03
CA SER A 57 -3.88 3.76 -8.58
C SER A 57 -2.79 3.92 -7.51
N LEU A 58 -3.17 4.33 -6.30
CA LEU A 58 -2.26 4.42 -5.14
C LEU A 58 -1.73 3.04 -4.73
N LEU A 59 -2.61 2.03 -4.64
CA LEU A 59 -2.23 0.66 -4.32
C LEU A 59 -1.22 0.12 -5.33
N ARG A 60 -1.43 0.38 -6.62
CA ARG A 60 -0.51 0.00 -7.69
C ARG A 60 0.84 0.70 -7.57
N ALA A 61 0.85 1.99 -7.27
CA ALA A 61 2.08 2.76 -7.07
C ALA A 61 2.86 2.21 -5.85
N VAL A 62 2.19 1.97 -4.72
CA VAL A 62 2.82 1.40 -3.52
C VAL A 62 3.36 0.00 -3.78
N ALA A 63 2.58 -0.87 -4.44
CA ALA A 63 3.01 -2.23 -4.79
C ALA A 63 4.21 -2.24 -5.74
N TYR A 64 4.33 -1.25 -6.63
CA TYR A 64 5.47 -1.12 -7.53
C TYR A 64 6.74 -0.66 -6.80
N PHE A 65 6.64 0.35 -5.93
CA PHE A 65 7.82 0.91 -5.27
C PHE A 65 8.27 0.15 -4.03
N ALA A 66 7.33 -0.29 -3.20
CA ALA A 66 7.62 -0.90 -1.90
C ALA A 66 6.48 -1.88 -1.52
N PRO A 67 6.35 -3.02 -2.21
CA PRO A 67 5.30 -3.99 -1.95
C PRO A 67 5.34 -4.49 -0.50
N LEU A 68 6.53 -4.59 0.10
CA LEU A 68 6.70 -4.98 1.49
C LEU A 68 5.95 -4.05 2.47
N ARG A 69 5.81 -2.75 2.16
CA ARG A 69 5.05 -1.80 2.99
C ARG A 69 3.55 -2.10 3.02
N LEU A 70 3.03 -2.85 2.05
CA LEU A 70 1.64 -3.29 2.02
C LEU A 70 1.44 -4.55 2.87
N PHE A 71 2.34 -5.53 2.70
CA PHE A 71 2.22 -6.84 3.36
C PHE A 71 2.71 -6.86 4.80
N LEU A 72 3.67 -6.01 5.17
CA LEU A 72 4.18 -5.90 6.55
C LEU A 72 3.10 -5.57 7.59
N PRO A 73 2.28 -4.51 7.44
CA PRO A 73 1.25 -4.21 8.44
C PRO A 73 0.21 -5.33 8.54
N ALA A 74 -0.12 -5.99 7.42
CA ALA A 74 -1.01 -7.14 7.42
C ALA A 74 -0.40 -8.34 8.17
N ALA A 75 0.85 -8.70 7.87
CA ALA A 75 1.58 -9.78 8.54
C ALA A 75 1.82 -9.48 10.03
N ALA A 76 2.06 -8.22 10.38
CA ALA A 76 2.22 -7.80 11.77
C ALA A 76 0.90 -7.92 12.53
N ALA A 77 -0.22 -7.49 11.94
CA ALA A 77 -1.54 -7.61 12.55
C ALA A 77 -1.94 -9.09 12.77
N THR A 78 -1.76 -9.93 11.75
CA THR A 78 -2.06 -11.37 11.87
C THR A 78 -1.06 -12.09 12.78
N GLY A 79 0.21 -11.70 12.76
CA GLY A 79 1.24 -12.26 13.64
C GLY A 79 1.03 -11.91 15.11
N LEU A 80 0.56 -10.70 15.40
CA LEU A 80 0.14 -10.33 16.76
C LEU A 80 -1.07 -11.15 17.22
N ALA A 81 -2.05 -11.37 16.34
CA ALA A 81 -3.18 -12.25 16.64
C ALA A 81 -2.73 -13.71 16.87
N ALA A 82 -1.81 -14.21 16.03
CA ALA A 82 -1.24 -15.55 16.18
C ALA A 82 -0.48 -15.70 17.50
N ALA A 83 0.30 -14.70 17.90
CA ALA A 83 1.00 -14.68 19.18
C ALA A 83 0.02 -14.66 20.37
N ALA A 84 -1.07 -13.88 20.27
CA ALA A 84 -2.11 -13.86 21.30
C ALA A 84 -2.82 -15.20 21.44
N PHE A 85 -3.18 -15.85 20.33
CA PHE A 85 -3.78 -17.18 20.35
C PHE A 85 -2.83 -18.25 20.87
N LEU A 86 -1.56 -18.20 20.48
CA LEU A 86 -0.55 -19.12 20.99
C LEU A 86 -0.35 -18.95 22.51
N ALA A 87 -0.28 -17.72 23.00
CA ALA A 87 -0.18 -17.45 24.44
C ALA A 87 -1.41 -17.97 25.20
N TRP A 88 -2.61 -17.82 24.63
CA TRP A 88 -3.85 -18.31 25.21
C TRP A 88 -3.89 -19.84 25.28
N ASP A 89 -3.59 -20.53 24.17
CA ASP A 89 -3.58 -21.98 24.08
C ASP A 89 -2.57 -22.61 25.06
N VAL A 90 -1.37 -22.03 25.16
CA VAL A 90 -0.33 -22.52 26.07
C VAL A 90 -0.72 -22.31 27.54
N ALA A 91 -1.36 -21.18 27.87
CA ALA A 91 -1.72 -20.84 29.24
C ALA A 91 -2.99 -21.56 29.75
N VAL A 92 -4.01 -21.73 28.88
CA VAL A 92 -5.35 -22.18 29.26
C VAL A 92 -5.61 -23.61 28.81
N GLU A 93 -5.49 -23.88 27.51
CA GLU A 93 -5.92 -25.16 26.93
C GLU A 93 -4.87 -26.26 27.05
N ARG A 94 -3.58 -25.90 27.25
CA ARG A 94 -2.42 -26.81 27.22
C ARG A 94 -2.38 -27.71 25.97
N ASN A 95 -3.07 -27.29 24.92
CA ASN A 95 -3.18 -27.97 23.65
C ASN A 95 -3.11 -26.91 22.55
N LEU A 96 -2.48 -27.23 21.44
CA LEU A 96 -2.49 -26.33 20.29
C LEU A 96 -3.81 -26.51 19.55
N THR A 97 -4.63 -25.47 19.57
CA THR A 97 -5.89 -25.44 18.84
C THR A 97 -5.61 -25.27 17.35
N ASP A 98 -6.40 -25.93 16.50
CA ASP A 98 -6.32 -25.80 15.04
C ASP A 98 -6.32 -24.32 14.59
N LYS A 99 -7.08 -23.46 15.28
CA LYS A 99 -7.16 -22.02 15.02
C LYS A 99 -5.81 -21.32 15.14
N THR A 100 -5.01 -21.66 16.15
CA THR A 100 -3.68 -21.09 16.36
C THR A 100 -2.74 -21.53 15.26
N VAL A 101 -2.74 -22.82 14.91
CA VAL A 101 -1.92 -23.37 13.83
C VAL A 101 -2.26 -22.70 12.49
N LEU A 102 -3.56 -22.59 12.18
CA LEU A 102 -4.03 -21.93 10.96
C LEU A 102 -3.62 -20.45 10.92
N THR A 103 -3.78 -19.72 12.02
CA THR A 103 -3.44 -18.28 12.08
C THR A 103 -1.93 -18.05 11.95
N VAL A 104 -1.11 -18.92 12.55
CA VAL A 104 0.36 -18.90 12.37
C VAL A 104 0.73 -19.18 10.91
N LEU A 105 0.11 -20.18 10.29
CA LEU A 105 0.35 -20.52 8.89
C LEU A 105 -0.02 -19.36 7.96
N THR A 106 -1.20 -18.75 8.15
CA THR A 106 -1.63 -17.59 7.37
C THR A 106 -0.69 -16.40 7.54
N THR A 107 -0.17 -16.18 8.75
CA THR A 107 0.83 -15.12 9.00
C THR A 107 2.10 -15.37 8.19
N LEU A 108 2.58 -16.62 8.19
CA LEU A 108 3.75 -17.01 7.41
C LEU A 108 3.52 -16.84 5.91
N GLU A 109 2.37 -17.26 5.39
CA GLU A 109 2.00 -17.11 3.98
C GLU A 109 1.99 -15.64 3.54
N ILE A 110 1.36 -14.74 4.32
CA ILE A 110 1.33 -13.30 4.02
C ILE A 110 2.76 -12.73 3.98
N LEU A 111 3.62 -13.14 4.91
CA LEU A 111 5.00 -12.67 5.01
C LEU A 111 5.85 -13.16 3.81
N LEU A 112 5.70 -14.44 3.44
CA LEU A 112 6.35 -15.02 2.26
C LEU A 112 5.89 -14.36 0.96
N LEU A 113 4.59 -14.11 0.81
CA LEU A 113 4.04 -13.37 -0.33
C LEU A 113 4.57 -11.93 -0.39
N GLY A 114 4.71 -11.28 0.76
CA GLY A 114 5.32 -9.95 0.86
C GLY A 114 6.78 -9.94 0.38
N PHE A 115 7.58 -10.91 0.81
CA PHE A 115 8.97 -11.05 0.35
C PHE A 115 9.06 -11.41 -1.14
N LEU A 116 8.20 -12.30 -1.63
CA LEU A 116 8.14 -12.65 -3.05
C LEU A 116 7.80 -11.43 -3.90
N ALA A 117 6.80 -10.64 -3.48
CA ALA A 117 6.42 -9.42 -4.16
C ALA A 117 7.59 -8.40 -4.18
N ASP A 118 8.32 -8.27 -3.08
CA ASP A 118 9.52 -7.40 -3.02
C ASP A 118 10.64 -7.89 -3.95
N LEU A 119 10.90 -9.19 -3.97
CA LEU A 119 11.90 -9.80 -4.85
C LEU A 119 11.54 -9.56 -6.32
N VAL A 120 10.28 -9.81 -6.71
CA VAL A 120 9.78 -9.58 -8.07
C VAL A 120 9.87 -8.10 -8.44
N ALA A 121 9.43 -7.19 -7.55
CA ALA A 121 9.51 -5.76 -7.79
C ALA A 121 10.96 -5.26 -7.96
N ARG A 122 11.92 -5.84 -7.24
CA ARG A 122 13.35 -5.54 -7.43
C ARG A 122 13.91 -6.13 -8.71
N ALA A 123 13.53 -7.36 -9.06
CA ALA A 123 13.96 -8.02 -10.29
C ALA A 123 13.50 -7.25 -11.54
N VAL A 124 12.22 -6.83 -11.58
CA VAL A 124 11.67 -6.02 -12.66
C VAL A 124 12.40 -4.68 -12.80
N ARG A 125 12.74 -4.03 -11.67
CA ARG A 125 13.49 -2.76 -11.68
C ARG A 125 14.91 -2.90 -12.21
N ARG A 126 15.60 -4.00 -11.90
CA ARG A 126 16.97 -4.25 -12.38
C ARG A 126 17.05 -4.44 -13.90
N GLY A 127 16.03 -5.06 -14.51
CA GLY A 127 15.98 -5.29 -15.96
C GLY A 127 15.86 -4.02 -16.82
N GLY A 128 15.47 -2.88 -16.23
CA GLY A 128 15.31 -1.61 -16.95
C GLY A 128 16.59 -0.78 -17.12
N HIS A 129 17.69 -1.13 -16.45
CA HIS A 129 18.93 -0.34 -16.45
C HIS A 129 20.06 -0.88 -17.36
N THR A 130 19.89 -2.05 -17.97
CA THR A 130 20.93 -2.68 -18.81
C THR A 130 20.68 -2.51 -20.31
N GLY A 131 19.88 -1.53 -20.71
CA GLY A 131 19.42 -1.31 -22.08
C GLY A 131 19.58 0.12 -22.58
N SER A 132 20.69 0.79 -22.24
CA SER A 132 21.12 2.07 -22.84
C SER A 132 22.54 1.99 -23.33
#